data_AF-A0A377Q8U0-F1
#
_entry.id   AF-A0A377Q8U0-F1
#
_cell.length_a   1.000
_cell.length_b   1.000
_cell.length_c   1.000
_cell.angle_alpha   90.00
_cell.angle_beta   90.00
_cell.angle_gamma   90.00
#
_symmetry.space_group_name_H-M   'P 1'
#
loop_
_entity.id
_entity.type
_entity.pdbx_description
1 polymer ?
#
loop_
_entity_poly.entity_id
_entity_poly.type
_entity_poly.pdbx_seq_one_letter_code
_entity_poly.pdbx_strand_id
1 'polypeptide(L)'
;MEKVSKYALHEYSEYAIKRSSIFVSTVENDGFEVLPGRYGGEYNNDMLAIGKSKEQDKDILLLGLKVTGDDGDLQLDMKSLGSHRQLSSEWLDVVVYSLRLSEQGCHFAERIAAALAADRLVTGVVYLDGEDEKVKLIRISQDVDD
;
A
#
# COMPACT_ATOMS: atom_id res chain seq x y z
N MET A 1 4.45 -16.26 -29.04
CA MET A 1 3.67 -16.71 -27.86
C MET A 1 4.67 -17.26 -26.86
N GLU A 2 5.16 -16.43 -25.94
CA GLU A 2 6.11 -16.88 -24.92
C GLU A 2 5.41 -17.79 -23.93
N LYS A 3 5.99 -18.98 -23.70
CA LYS A 3 5.58 -19.87 -22.63
C LYS A 3 5.97 -19.22 -21.30
N VAL A 4 5.00 -18.60 -20.63
CA VAL A 4 5.17 -18.19 -19.23
C VAL A 4 5.41 -19.46 -18.42
N SER A 5 6.64 -19.60 -17.93
CA SER A 5 7.08 -20.76 -17.15
C SER A 5 6.26 -20.85 -15.86
N LYS A 6 5.66 -22.02 -15.59
CA LYS A 6 4.96 -22.30 -14.31
C LYS A 6 5.84 -22.07 -13.08
N TYR A 7 7.17 -22.05 -13.24
CA TYR A 7 8.13 -21.77 -12.18
C TYR A 7 8.19 -20.28 -11.79
N ALA A 8 7.98 -19.37 -12.75
CA ALA A 8 7.98 -17.93 -12.48
C ALA A 8 6.83 -17.53 -11.55
N LEU A 9 5.62 -18.06 -11.79
CA LEU A 9 4.45 -17.82 -10.93
C LEU A 9 4.65 -18.27 -9.48
N HIS A 10 5.40 -19.36 -9.27
CA HIS A 10 5.71 -19.88 -7.93
C HIS A 10 6.70 -18.97 -7.19
N GLU A 11 7.78 -18.54 -7.84
CA GLU A 11 8.78 -17.64 -7.24
C GLU A 11 8.21 -16.24 -6.95
N TYR A 12 7.40 -15.69 -7.86
CA TYR A 12 6.68 -14.43 -7.62
C TYR A 12 5.71 -14.55 -6.45
N SER A 13 5.07 -15.71 -6.25
CA SER A 13 4.17 -15.93 -5.12
C SER A 13 4.91 -16.00 -3.78
N GLU A 14 6.06 -16.69 -3.69
CA GLU A 14 6.80 -16.83 -2.43
C GLU A 14 7.43 -15.52 -2.01
N TYR A 15 7.99 -14.77 -2.96
CA TYR A 15 8.57 -13.47 -2.67
C TYR A 15 7.48 -12.45 -2.30
N ALA A 16 6.35 -12.45 -2.99
CA ALA A 16 5.20 -11.61 -2.63
C ALA A 16 4.66 -11.95 -1.22
N ILE A 17 4.56 -13.24 -0.86
CA ILE A 17 4.15 -13.66 0.49
C ILE A 17 5.12 -13.13 1.55
N LYS A 18 6.44 -13.31 1.34
CA LYS A 18 7.45 -12.81 2.29
C LYS A 18 7.36 -11.30 2.47
N ARG A 19 7.22 -10.54 1.38
CA ARG A 19 7.04 -9.07 1.45
C ARG A 19 5.78 -8.70 2.22
N SER A 20 4.66 -9.37 1.96
CA SER A 20 3.41 -9.14 2.70
C SER A 20 3.59 -9.45 4.20
N SER A 21 4.27 -10.54 4.55
CA SER A 21 4.54 -10.89 5.96
C SER A 21 5.44 -9.86 6.67
N ILE A 22 6.49 -9.38 6.01
CA ILE A 22 7.36 -8.32 6.55
C ILE A 22 6.55 -7.03 6.75
N PHE A 23 5.74 -6.65 5.78
CA PHE A 23 4.88 -5.49 5.87
C PHE A 23 3.95 -5.58 7.07
N VAL A 24 3.17 -6.67 7.19
CA VAL A 24 2.23 -6.91 8.29
C VAL A 24 2.92 -6.83 9.64
N SER A 25 4.03 -7.57 9.83
CA SER A 25 4.75 -7.56 11.09
C SER A 25 5.31 -6.17 11.43
N THR A 26 5.74 -5.39 10.44
CA THR A 26 6.29 -4.05 10.68
C THR A 26 5.20 -3.10 11.13
N VAL A 27 4.10 -3.02 10.38
CA VAL A 27 3.05 -2.01 10.63
C VAL A 27 2.26 -2.33 11.90
N GLU A 28 2.04 -3.60 12.23
CA GLU A 28 1.38 -4.01 13.48
C GLU A 28 2.23 -3.67 14.72
N ASN A 29 3.55 -3.85 14.65
CA ASN A 29 4.47 -3.44 15.72
C ASN A 29 4.43 -1.93 16.00
N ASP A 30 4.13 -1.14 14.96
CA ASP A 30 3.98 0.31 15.05
C ASP A 30 2.53 0.76 15.37
N GLY A 31 1.61 -0.18 15.61
CA GLY A 31 0.24 0.08 16.02
C GLY A 31 -0.71 0.46 14.87
N PHE A 32 -0.36 0.13 13.64
CA PHE A 32 -1.25 0.25 12.49
C PHE A 32 -2.15 -0.98 12.37
N GLU A 33 -3.34 -0.76 11.85
CA GLU A 33 -4.32 -1.81 11.57
C GLU A 33 -4.24 -2.22 10.10
N VAL A 34 -4.04 -3.50 9.83
CA VAL A 34 -3.95 -4.03 8.47
C VAL A 34 -5.35 -4.17 7.86
N LEU A 35 -5.53 -3.60 6.67
CA LEU A 35 -6.79 -3.67 5.93
C LEU A 35 -6.99 -5.05 5.29
N PRO A 36 -8.25 -5.55 5.23
CA PRO A 36 -8.56 -6.78 4.53
C PRO A 36 -8.45 -6.60 3.02
N GLY A 37 -7.77 -7.52 2.33
CA GLY A 37 -7.70 -7.52 0.86
C GLY A 37 -6.27 -7.38 0.32
N ARG A 38 -6.19 -7.19 -1.00
CA ARG A 38 -4.95 -6.99 -1.76
C ARG A 38 -5.17 -5.87 -2.76
N TYR A 39 -4.20 -4.96 -2.83
CA TYR A 39 -4.30 -3.68 -3.51
C TYR A 39 -3.08 -3.39 -4.41
N GLY A 40 -2.28 -4.41 -4.71
CA GLY A 40 -1.25 -4.33 -5.75
C GLY A 40 -1.80 -4.67 -7.12
N GLY A 41 -0.95 -4.54 -8.16
CA GLY A 41 -1.25 -5.08 -9.48
C GLY A 41 -1.35 -6.61 -9.50
N GLU A 42 -1.64 -7.18 -10.67
CA GLU A 42 -1.86 -8.64 -10.89
C GLU A 42 -0.74 -9.54 -10.33
N TYR A 43 0.47 -9.00 -10.17
CA TYR A 43 1.65 -9.71 -9.68
C TYR A 43 2.14 -9.24 -8.30
N ASN A 44 1.50 -8.23 -7.70
CA ASN A 44 1.90 -7.65 -6.42
C ASN A 44 0.80 -7.86 -5.37
N ASN A 45 1.12 -8.57 -4.30
CA ASN A 45 0.23 -8.75 -3.15
C ASN A 45 0.33 -7.59 -2.16
N ASP A 46 0.34 -6.35 -2.66
CA ASP A 46 0.47 -5.20 -1.79
C ASP A 46 -0.75 -5.12 -0.87
N MET A 47 -0.47 -4.95 0.42
CA MET A 47 -1.48 -4.78 1.45
C MET A 47 -1.54 -3.31 1.85
N LEU A 48 -2.61 -2.95 2.55
CA LEU A 48 -2.76 -1.63 3.14
C LEU A 48 -2.79 -1.74 4.65
N ALA A 49 -2.31 -0.71 5.34
CA ALA A 49 -2.49 -0.55 6.78
C ALA A 49 -2.82 0.90 7.11
N ILE A 50 -3.66 1.14 8.11
CA ILE A 50 -4.05 2.48 8.54
C ILE A 50 -3.75 2.68 10.02
N GLY A 51 -3.21 3.86 10.34
CA GLY A 51 -2.84 4.23 11.71
C GLY A 51 -3.09 5.71 11.95
N LYS A 52 -2.89 6.14 13.19
CA LYS A 52 -2.90 7.57 13.55
C LYS A 52 -1.47 8.08 13.63
N SER A 53 -1.22 9.27 13.10
CA SER A 53 0.02 9.98 13.41
C SER A 53 0.05 10.32 14.90
N LYS A 54 1.17 10.06 15.57
CA LYS A 54 1.35 10.37 16.99
C LYS A 54 1.50 11.88 17.25
N GLU A 55 1.88 12.64 16.23
CA GLU A 55 2.25 14.06 16.33
C GLU A 55 1.25 15.00 15.66
N GLN A 56 0.40 14.46 14.78
CA GLN A 56 -0.56 15.23 13.98
C GLN A 56 -1.91 14.51 14.05
N ASP A 57 -3.03 15.22 14.09
CA ASP A 57 -4.36 14.59 14.02
C ASP A 57 -4.70 14.14 12.58
N LYS A 58 -3.82 13.31 12.03
CA LYS A 58 -3.86 12.78 10.67
C LYS A 58 -3.94 11.26 10.71
N ASP A 59 -4.73 10.71 9.80
CA ASP A 59 -4.74 9.30 9.50
C ASP A 59 -3.63 9.01 8.48
N ILE A 60 -2.83 7.97 8.71
CA ILE A 60 -1.76 7.57 7.81
C ILE A 60 -2.16 6.24 7.16
N LEU A 61 -2.27 6.22 5.84
CA LEU A 61 -2.49 5.02 5.03
C LEU A 61 -1.17 4.56 4.41
N LEU A 62 -0.73 3.37 4.78
CA LEU A 62 0.51 2.76 4.30
C LEU A 62 0.25 1.72 3.24
N LEU A 63 0.99 1.82 2.14
CA LEU A 63 1.08 0.83 1.09
C LEU A 63 2.21 -0.17 1.34
N GLY A 64 1.94 -1.41 0.94
CA GLY A 64 2.80 -2.59 1.05
C GLY A 64 4.28 -2.38 0.70
N LEU A 65 5.10 -3.29 1.22
CA LEU A 65 6.56 -3.23 1.13
C LEU A 65 7.06 -3.10 -0.33
N LYS A 66 7.62 -1.93 -0.66
CA LYS A 66 8.34 -1.69 -1.91
C LYS A 66 9.84 -1.98 -1.73
N VAL A 67 10.49 -2.26 -2.84
CA VAL A 67 11.95 -2.37 -2.91
C VAL A 67 12.44 -1.18 -3.72
N THR A 68 13.43 -0.46 -3.21
CA THR A 68 14.07 0.63 -3.96
C THR A 68 14.88 0.03 -5.11
N GLY A 69 14.82 0.67 -6.28
CA GLY A 69 15.74 0.33 -7.38
C GLY A 69 17.19 0.68 -7.03
N ASP A 70 18.13 0.28 -7.88
CA ASP A 70 19.56 0.57 -7.70
C ASP A 70 19.86 2.09 -7.61
N ASP A 71 18.99 2.92 -8.20
CA ASP A 71 19.06 4.38 -8.15
C ASP A 71 18.36 4.99 -6.92
N GLY A 72 17.84 4.16 -6.01
CA GLY A 72 17.07 4.60 -4.82
C GLY A 72 15.60 4.91 -5.09
N ASP A 73 15.14 4.79 -6.34
CA ASP A 73 13.78 5.11 -6.74
C ASP A 73 12.76 4.12 -6.17
N LEU A 74 11.65 4.66 -5.66
CA LEU A 74 10.50 3.90 -5.20
C LEU A 74 9.44 3.84 -6.30
N GLN A 75 9.14 2.64 -6.79
CA GLN A 75 8.17 2.45 -7.85
C GLN A 75 6.77 2.13 -7.31
N LEU A 76 5.81 2.97 -7.69
CA LEU A 76 4.38 2.73 -7.50
C LEU A 76 3.80 2.06 -8.75
N ASP A 77 2.90 1.11 -8.56
CA ASP A 77 2.25 0.42 -9.68
C ASP A 77 1.36 1.42 -10.44
N MET A 78 1.61 1.60 -11.73
CA MET A 78 0.82 2.49 -12.61
C MET A 78 -0.51 1.87 -13.06
N LYS A 79 -0.72 0.58 -12.78
CA LYS A 79 -1.91 -0.20 -13.12
C LYS A 79 -2.27 -1.13 -11.96
N SER A 80 -2.78 -0.55 -10.89
CA SER A 80 -3.33 -1.25 -9.74
C SER A 80 -4.83 -1.00 -9.64
N LEU A 81 -5.58 -2.03 -9.23
CA LEU A 81 -7.05 -2.00 -9.15
C LEU A 81 -7.71 -1.50 -10.45
N GLY A 82 -7.15 -1.89 -11.59
CA GLY A 82 -7.54 -1.39 -12.91
C GLY A 82 -6.44 -0.54 -13.54
N SER A 83 -6.82 0.58 -14.15
CA SER A 83 -5.92 1.50 -14.86
C SER A 83 -5.39 2.64 -13.97
N HIS A 84 -5.44 2.49 -12.65
CA HIS A 84 -5.10 3.56 -11.72
C HIS A 84 -3.67 3.41 -11.19
N ARG A 85 -3.01 4.56 -11.01
CA ARG A 85 -1.72 4.63 -10.31
C ARG A 85 -1.96 4.47 -8.81
N GLN A 86 -1.17 3.64 -8.12
CA GLN A 86 -1.26 3.50 -6.67
C GLN A 86 -1.17 4.85 -5.97
N LEU A 87 -1.98 5.00 -4.92
CA LEU A 87 -2.12 6.20 -4.10
C LEU A 87 -2.72 7.42 -4.80
N SER A 88 -3.02 7.40 -6.11
CA SER A 88 -3.82 8.45 -6.77
C SER A 88 -5.22 8.57 -6.15
N SER A 89 -5.87 9.73 -6.31
CA SER A 89 -7.22 9.96 -5.80
C SER A 89 -8.21 8.92 -6.33
N GLU A 90 -8.17 8.62 -7.63
CA GLU A 90 -9.05 7.62 -8.25
C GLU A 90 -8.77 6.22 -7.72
N TRP A 91 -7.51 5.90 -7.44
CA TRP A 91 -7.16 4.63 -6.82
C TRP A 91 -7.71 4.52 -5.38
N LEU A 92 -7.64 5.61 -4.60
CA LEU A 92 -8.19 5.66 -3.25
C LEU A 92 -9.73 5.52 -3.26
N ASP A 93 -10.41 6.10 -4.25
CA ASP A 93 -11.85 5.91 -4.42
C ASP A 93 -12.21 4.43 -4.65
N VAL A 94 -11.42 3.73 -5.48
CA VAL A 94 -11.60 2.29 -5.73
C VAL A 94 -11.31 1.48 -4.46
N VAL A 95 -10.28 1.85 -3.68
CA VAL A 95 -10.01 1.20 -2.38
C VAL A 95 -11.20 1.35 -1.44
N VAL A 96 -11.72 2.57 -1.25
CA VAL A 96 -12.89 2.83 -0.39
C VAL A 96 -14.10 2.04 -0.87
N TYR A 97 -14.37 2.04 -2.18
CA TYR A 97 -15.45 1.26 -2.76
C TYR A 97 -15.28 -0.24 -2.46
N SER A 98 -14.09 -0.81 -2.71
CA SER A 98 -13.82 -2.23 -2.50
C SER A 98 -13.99 -2.66 -1.04
N LEU A 99 -13.57 -1.81 -0.09
CA LEU A 99 -13.70 -2.06 1.34
C LEU A 99 -15.17 -2.10 1.77
N ARG A 100 -16.02 -1.23 1.22
CA ARG A 100 -17.47 -1.21 1.48
C ARG A 100 -18.19 -2.46 1.01
N LEU A 101 -17.62 -3.22 0.08
CA LEU A 101 -18.20 -4.48 -0.39
C LEU A 101 -18.12 -5.60 0.66
N SER A 102 -17.38 -5.43 1.75
CA SER A 102 -17.29 -6.40 2.84
C SER A 102 -17.61 -5.77 4.19
N GLU A 103 -18.30 -6.50 5.06
CA GLU A 103 -18.61 -6.04 6.42
C GLU A 103 -17.34 -5.72 7.22
N GLN A 104 -16.30 -6.53 7.05
CA GLN A 104 -15.00 -6.35 7.71
C GLN A 104 -14.27 -5.10 7.21
N GLY A 105 -14.44 -4.71 5.94
CA GLY A 105 -13.80 -3.53 5.35
C GLY A 105 -14.54 -2.21 5.59
N CYS A 106 -15.84 -2.27 5.92
CA CYS A 106 -16.71 -1.09 5.96
C CYS A 106 -16.20 0.00 6.92
N HIS A 107 -15.75 -0.37 8.13
CA HIS A 107 -15.22 0.60 9.10
C HIS A 107 -13.93 1.28 8.61
N PHE A 108 -13.05 0.56 7.90
CA PHE A 108 -11.87 1.14 7.27
C PHE A 108 -12.24 2.09 6.14
N ALA A 109 -13.23 1.72 5.32
CA ALA A 109 -13.72 2.57 4.23
C ALA A 109 -14.21 3.93 4.77
N GLU A 110 -15.05 3.92 5.80
CA GLU A 110 -15.59 5.14 6.39
C GLU A 110 -14.49 6.00 7.05
N ARG A 111 -13.51 5.37 7.70
CA ARG A 111 -12.35 6.08 8.27
C ARG A 111 -11.53 6.77 7.17
N ILE A 112 -11.23 6.08 6.07
CA ILE A 112 -10.46 6.63 4.95
C ILE A 112 -11.25 7.75 4.27
N ALA A 113 -12.53 7.52 3.98
CA ALA A 113 -13.40 8.52 3.34
C ALA A 113 -13.51 9.80 4.18
N ALA A 114 -13.70 9.66 5.51
CA ALA A 114 -13.77 10.79 6.42
C ALA A 114 -12.42 11.52 6.57
N ALA A 115 -11.29 10.82 6.45
CA ALA A 115 -9.97 11.44 6.45
C ALA A 115 -9.69 12.20 5.15
N LEU A 116 -10.08 11.64 3.99
CA LEU A 116 -9.99 12.32 2.70
C LEU A 116 -10.82 13.59 2.64
N ALA A 117 -12.10 13.51 3.02
CA ALA A 117 -13.01 14.65 2.98
C ALA A 117 -12.60 15.82 3.90
N ALA A 118 -11.77 15.53 4.91
CA ALA A 118 -11.28 16.50 5.87
C ALA A 118 -9.82 16.93 5.61
N ASP A 119 -9.20 16.46 4.52
CA ASP A 119 -7.77 16.68 4.21
C ASP A 119 -6.81 16.24 5.34
N ARG A 120 -7.17 15.13 6.01
CA ARG A 120 -6.45 14.54 7.15
C ARG A 120 -5.77 13.22 6.80
N LEU A 121 -5.94 12.72 5.57
CA LEU A 121 -5.31 11.48 5.12
C LEU A 121 -3.91 11.78 4.57
N VAL A 122 -2.90 11.15 5.14
CA VAL A 122 -1.54 11.10 4.59
C VAL A 122 -1.33 9.72 4.03
N THR A 123 -0.83 9.63 2.79
CA THR A 123 -0.42 8.35 2.23
C THR A 123 1.08 8.15 2.40
N GLY A 124 1.50 6.90 2.51
CA GLY A 124 2.89 6.54 2.64
C GLY A 124 3.17 5.16 2.12
N VAL A 125 4.45 4.85 1.99
CA VAL A 125 4.94 3.55 1.54
C VAL A 125 5.93 3.04 2.54
N VAL A 126 5.84 1.75 2.83
CA VAL A 126 6.86 1.00 3.56
C VAL A 126 7.83 0.44 2.53
N TYR A 127 9.13 0.59 2.72
CA TYR A 127 10.14 0.01 1.82
C TYR A 127 11.29 -0.60 2.61
N LEU A 128 11.98 -1.54 1.97
CA LEU A 128 13.24 -2.08 2.47
C LEU A 128 14.38 -1.27 1.84
N ASP A 129 15.19 -0.63 2.67
CA ASP A 129 16.39 0.06 2.23
C ASP A 129 17.51 -0.97 1.99
N GLY A 130 18.08 -0.95 0.79
CA GLY A 130 19.15 -1.87 0.39
C GLY A 130 20.51 -1.58 1.02
N GLU A 131 20.75 -0.37 1.55
CA GLU A 131 22.04 0.00 2.14
C GLU A 131 22.19 -0.48 3.59
N ASP A 132 21.14 -0.34 4.40
CA ASP A 132 21.16 -0.70 5.82
C ASP A 132 20.25 -1.89 6.18
N GLU A 133 19.61 -2.50 5.18
CA GLU A 133 18.67 -3.62 5.31
C GLU A 133 17.52 -3.33 6.29
N LYS A 134 17.16 -2.05 6.50
CA LYS A 134 16.07 -1.66 7.39
C LYS A 134 14.79 -1.37 6.65
N VAL A 135 13.68 -1.67 7.31
CA VAL A 135 12.36 -1.25 6.86
C VAL A 135 12.15 0.21 7.25
N LYS A 136 11.82 1.05 6.27
CA LYS A 136 11.61 2.49 6.41
C LYS A 136 10.25 2.89 5.87
N LEU A 137 9.73 4.02 6.38
CA LEU A 137 8.45 4.59 5.99
C LEU A 137 8.70 5.95 5.35
N ILE A 138 8.22 6.13 4.11
CA ILE A 138 8.21 7.43 3.42
C ILE A 138 6.77 7.90 3.26
N ARG A 139 6.52 9.16 3.59
CA ARG A 139 5.26 9.84 3.28
C ARG A 139 5.29 10.27 1.81
N ILE A 140 4.19 10.05 1.12
CA ILE A 140 3.99 10.53 -0.25
C ILE A 140 3.06 11.74 -0.16
N SER A 141 3.57 12.93 -0.50
CA SER A 141 2.71 14.08 -0.77
C SER A 141 2.16 13.95 -2.19
N GLN A 142 0.88 14.25 -2.37
CA GLN A 142 0.37 14.58 -3.68
C GLN A 142 0.50 16.09 -3.83
N ASP A 143 1.52 16.53 -4.54
CA ASP A 143 1.52 17.89 -5.04
C ASP A 143 0.44 17.95 -6.13
N VAL A 144 -0.63 18.69 -5.84
CA VAL A 144 -1.60 19.09 -6.86
C VAL A 144 -0.95 20.27 -7.56
N ASP A 145 -0.41 20.04 -8.76
CA ASP A 145 -0.11 21.13 -9.68
C ASP A 145 -1.45 21.79 -10.03
N ASP A 146 -1.73 22.96 -9.43
CA ASP A 146 -2.79 23.90 -9.82
C ASP A 146 -2.45 24.60 -11.15
#